data_AF-A0A932XJU9-F1
#
_entry.id   AF-A0A932XJU9-F1
#
_cell.length_a   1.000
_cell.length_b   1.000
_cell.length_c   1.000
_cell.angle_alpha   90.00
_cell.angle_beta   90.00
_cell.angle_gamma   90.00
#
_symmetry.space_group_name_H-M   'P 1'
#
loop_
_entity.id
_entity.type
_entity.pdbx_description
1 polymer ?
#
loop_
_entity_poly.entity_id
_entity_poly.type
_entity_poly.pdbx_seq_one_letter_code
_entity_poly.pdbx_strand_id
1 'polypeptide(L)'
;MAGVFTAVNENERLTPRQRAVITYLVAAPTIEEAARRAKISKTTIYKWLREEAFREVLKAERNRVLQESLDVLKWAAGLAVLQLVALASAGQQESTRLGASKAILDYTLRAKELEELEARIETLERAIQGKEIA
;
A
#
# COMPACT_ATOMS: atom_id res chain seq x y z
N MET A 1 11.40 -31.11 -11.16
CA MET A 1 11.62 -31.31 -9.71
C MET A 1 11.27 -30.00 -9.02
N ALA A 2 10.03 -29.90 -8.52
CA ALA A 2 9.49 -28.69 -7.92
C ALA A 2 10.17 -28.43 -6.57
N GLY A 3 11.02 -27.40 -6.52
CA GLY A 3 11.51 -26.84 -5.26
C GLY A 3 10.39 -26.05 -4.61
N VAL A 4 9.55 -26.72 -3.82
CA VAL A 4 8.67 -26.07 -2.86
C VAL A 4 9.58 -25.42 -1.82
N PHE A 5 9.94 -24.16 -2.06
CA PHE A 5 10.54 -23.32 -1.04
C PHE A 5 9.43 -23.07 -0.03
N THR A 6 9.35 -23.93 0.98
CA THR A 6 8.51 -23.71 2.15
C THR A 6 8.94 -22.36 2.73
N ALA A 7 8.14 -21.33 2.48
CA ALA A 7 8.17 -20.12 3.28
C ALA A 7 7.90 -20.59 4.70
N VAL A 8 8.97 -20.82 5.48
CA VAL A 8 8.88 -21.03 6.91
C VAL A 8 8.04 -19.89 7.41
N ASN A 9 6.83 -20.19 7.89
CA ASN A 9 5.88 -19.17 8.29
C ASN A 9 6.58 -18.31 9.33
N GLU A 10 6.97 -17.08 8.99
CA GLU A 10 7.86 -16.27 9.83
C GLU A 10 7.24 -16.06 11.22
N ASN A 11 5.90 -16.12 11.29
CA ASN A 11 5.10 -16.17 12.50
C ASN A 11 5.47 -17.28 13.48
N GLU A 12 5.94 -18.45 13.02
CA GLU A 12 6.35 -19.58 13.87
C GLU A 12 7.64 -19.30 14.62
N ARG A 13 8.48 -18.36 14.13
CA ARG A 13 9.72 -17.95 14.79
C ARG A 13 9.50 -16.93 15.92
N LEU A 14 8.31 -16.35 16.02
CA LEU A 14 7.98 -15.42 17.11
C LEU A 14 7.35 -16.14 18.30
N THR A 15 7.59 -15.61 19.50
CA THR A 15 6.82 -16.00 20.68
C THR A 15 5.38 -15.45 20.58
N PRO A 16 4.38 -16.08 21.25
CA PRO A 16 3.02 -15.54 21.32
C PRO A 16 2.98 -14.08 21.81
N ARG A 17 3.87 -13.73 22.74
CA ARG A 17 4.00 -12.37 23.28
C ARG A 17 4.50 -11.37 22.24
N GLN A 18 5.47 -11.75 21.42
CA GLN A 18 5.95 -10.90 20.33
C GLN A 18 4.87 -10.68 19.27
N ARG A 19 4.13 -11.72 18.87
CA ARG A 19 3.01 -11.59 17.92
C ARG A 19 1.94 -10.64 18.44
N ALA A 20 1.56 -10.77 19.71
CA ALA A 20 0.59 -9.86 20.32
C ALA A 20 1.06 -8.39 20.33
N VAL A 21 2.36 -8.13 20.43
CA VAL A 21 2.90 -6.75 20.44
C VAL A 21 2.92 -6.13 19.06
N ILE A 22 3.09 -6.93 18.01
CA ILE A 22 3.06 -6.45 16.63
C ILE A 22 1.71 -5.81 16.30
N THR A 23 0.59 -6.37 16.76
CA THR A 23 -0.75 -5.77 16.53
C THR A 23 -0.86 -4.36 17.13
N TYR A 24 -0.30 -4.15 18.33
CA TYR A 24 -0.24 -2.82 18.95
C TYR A 24 0.74 -1.87 18.23
N LEU A 25 1.86 -2.38 17.71
CA LEU A 25 2.85 -1.58 16.98
C LEU A 25 2.36 -1.12 15.60
N VAL A 26 1.47 -1.88 14.99
CA VAL A 26 0.82 -1.52 13.72
C VAL A 26 -0.29 -0.50 13.96
N ALA A 27 -1.03 -0.61 15.06
CA ALA A 27 -2.17 0.25 15.37
C ALA A 27 -1.83 1.54 16.16
N ALA A 28 -0.56 1.79 16.48
CA ALA A 28 -0.13 2.94 17.28
C ALA A 28 0.84 3.84 16.50
N PRO A 29 0.76 5.17 16.68
CA PRO A 29 1.66 6.11 15.99
C PRO A 29 3.09 6.12 16.57
N THR A 30 3.28 5.60 17.79
CA THR A 30 4.58 5.58 18.48
C THR A 30 4.82 4.27 19.21
N ILE A 31 6.10 3.94 19.43
CA ILE A 31 6.51 2.77 20.21
C ILE A 31 6.07 2.92 21.67
N GLU A 32 6.10 4.13 22.22
CA GLU A 32 5.62 4.47 23.56
C GLU A 32 4.17 4.06 23.77
N GLU A 33 3.31 4.43 22.82
CA GLU A 33 1.88 4.12 22.91
C GLU A 33 1.62 2.63 22.69
N ALA A 34 2.33 2.00 21.75
CA ALA A 34 2.27 0.56 21.55
C ALA A 34 2.70 -0.20 22.81
N ALA A 35 3.79 0.21 23.45
CA ALA A 35 4.34 -0.36 24.69
C ALA A 35 3.33 -0.27 25.84
N ARG A 36 2.70 0.91 26.00
CA ARG A 36 1.68 1.15 27.02
C ARG A 36 0.46 0.25 26.79
N ARG A 37 -0.05 0.16 25.56
CA ARG A 37 -1.21 -0.68 25.20
C ARG A 37 -0.91 -2.17 25.34
N ALA A 38 0.27 -2.60 24.92
CA ALA A 38 0.74 -3.98 25.02
C ALA A 38 1.16 -4.38 26.44
N LYS A 39 1.26 -3.43 27.38
CA LYS A 39 1.79 -3.62 28.73
C LYS A 39 3.19 -4.26 28.72
N ILE A 40 4.06 -3.76 27.83
CA ILE A 40 5.45 -4.22 27.69
C ILE A 40 6.40 -3.02 27.81
N SER A 41 7.56 -3.20 28.44
CA SER A 41 8.58 -2.14 28.50
C SER A 41 9.13 -1.80 27.11
N LYS A 42 9.36 -0.52 26.85
CA LYS A 42 9.99 -0.06 25.60
C LYS A 42 11.32 -0.76 25.33
N THR A 43 12.12 -1.00 26.38
CA THR A 43 13.39 -1.72 26.30
C THR A 43 13.22 -3.13 25.70
N THR A 44 12.15 -3.84 26.06
CA THR A 44 11.86 -5.16 25.50
C THR A 44 11.50 -5.07 24.01
N ILE A 45 10.68 -4.09 23.63
CA ILE A 45 10.32 -3.86 22.23
C ILE A 45 11.57 -3.49 21.42
N TYR A 46 12.42 -2.59 21.92
CA TYR A 46 13.67 -2.24 21.26
C TYR A 46 14.63 -3.42 21.11
N LYS A 47 14.65 -4.36 22.07
CA LYS A 47 15.39 -5.61 21.94
C LYS A 47 14.84 -6.43 20.77
N TRP A 48 13.53 -6.66 20.72
CA TRP A 48 12.90 -7.42 19.63
C TRP A 48 13.05 -6.77 18.27
N LEU A 49 13.03 -5.43 18.19
CA LEU A 49 13.28 -4.71 16.94
C LEU A 49 14.69 -4.93 16.37
N ARG A 50 15.62 -5.53 17.11
CA ARG A 50 16.94 -5.95 16.61
C ARG A 50 16.94 -7.39 16.08
N GLU A 51 15.88 -8.15 16.33
CA GLU A 51 15.72 -9.53 15.89
C GLU A 51 15.11 -9.53 14.49
N GLU A 52 15.78 -10.20 13.54
CA GLU A 52 15.36 -10.22 12.13
C GLU A 52 13.94 -10.71 11.94
N ALA A 53 13.59 -11.83 12.57
CA ALA A 53 12.26 -12.43 12.48
C ALA A 53 11.15 -11.48 12.98
N PHE A 54 11.44 -10.64 13.99
CA PHE A 54 10.45 -9.67 14.48
C PHE A 54 10.28 -8.51 13.51
N ARG A 55 11.37 -8.03 12.89
CA ARG A 55 11.32 -6.93 11.91
C ARG A 55 10.57 -7.31 10.65
N GLU A 56 10.82 -8.50 10.10
CA GLU A 56 10.15 -8.95 8.88
C GLU A 56 8.65 -9.12 9.10
N VAL A 57 8.22 -9.75 10.19
CA VAL A 57 6.78 -9.88 10.49
C VAL A 57 6.13 -8.53 10.78
N LEU A 58 6.79 -7.62 11.52
CA LEU A 58 6.27 -6.27 11.73
C LEU A 58 6.13 -5.51 10.41
N LYS A 59 7.09 -5.63 9.50
CA LYS A 59 7.06 -5.02 8.17
C LYS A 59 5.94 -5.61 7.32
N ALA A 60 5.79 -6.93 7.32
CA ALA A 60 4.71 -7.62 6.62
C ALA A 60 3.32 -7.16 7.10
N GLU A 61 3.11 -7.08 8.42
CA GLU A 61 1.84 -6.61 8.98
C GLU A 61 1.57 -5.12 8.69
N ARG A 62 2.59 -4.27 8.73
CA ARG A 62 2.46 -2.86 8.29
C ARG A 62 2.08 -2.77 6.81
N ASN A 63 2.72 -3.58 5.98
CA ASN A 63 2.39 -3.64 4.56
C ASN A 63 0.95 -4.12 4.34
N ARG A 64 0.48 -5.10 5.11
CA ARG A 64 -0.91 -5.57 5.05
C ARG A 64 -1.90 -4.45 5.35
N VAL A 65 -1.70 -3.71 6.44
CA VAL A 65 -2.57 -2.57 6.79
C VAL A 65 -2.49 -1.43 5.77
N LEU A 66 -1.30 -1.19 5.19
CA LEU A 66 -1.16 -0.25 4.09
C LEU A 66 -1.96 -0.69 2.87
N GLN A 67 -1.91 -1.97 2.48
CA GLN A 67 -2.70 -2.48 1.35
C GLN A 67 -4.19 -2.35 1.61
N GLU A 68 -4.67 -2.70 2.81
CA GLU A 68 -6.07 -2.50 3.20
C GLU A 68 -6.47 -1.02 3.09
N SER A 69 -5.60 -0.09 3.51
CA SER A 69 -5.84 1.35 3.39
C SER A 69 -5.85 1.83 1.95
N LEU A 70 -4.97 1.28 1.10
CA LEU A 70 -4.93 1.58 -0.33
C LEU A 70 -6.21 1.10 -1.03
N ASP A 71 -6.77 -0.04 -0.64
CA ASP A 71 -8.00 -0.54 -1.23
C ASP A 71 -9.21 0.36 -0.88
N VAL A 72 -9.26 0.86 0.34
CA VAL A 72 -10.25 1.89 0.73
C VAL A 72 -10.07 3.16 -0.11
N LEU A 73 -8.83 3.60 -0.33
CA LEU A 73 -8.54 4.78 -1.13
C LEU A 73 -8.95 4.59 -2.61
N LYS A 74 -8.67 3.41 -3.20
CA LYS A 74 -9.08 3.07 -4.57
C LYS A 74 -10.60 3.11 -4.72
N TRP A 75 -11.32 2.53 -3.76
CA TRP A 75 -12.78 2.58 -3.75
C TRP A 75 -13.30 4.03 -3.66
N ALA A 76 -12.73 4.84 -2.74
CA ALA A 76 -13.12 6.24 -2.58
C ALA A 76 -12.80 7.08 -3.82
N ALA A 77 -11.72 6.78 -4.54
CA ALA A 77 -11.39 7.42 -5.81
C ALA A 77 -12.49 7.19 -6.87
N GLY A 78 -13.07 5.99 -6.92
CA GLY A 78 -14.22 5.69 -7.78
C GLY A 78 -15.43 6.57 -7.45
N LEU A 79 -15.73 6.78 -6.17
CA LEU A 79 -16.80 7.70 -5.74
C LEU A 79 -16.50 9.15 -6.14
N ALA A 80 -15.26 9.59 -5.99
CA ALA A 80 -14.85 10.94 -6.39
C ALA A 80 -15.03 11.17 -7.91
N VAL A 81 -14.76 10.16 -8.73
CA VAL A 81 -15.03 10.21 -10.18
C VAL A 81 -16.53 10.39 -10.44
N LEU A 82 -17.40 9.60 -9.80
CA LEU A 82 -18.85 9.74 -9.94
C LEU A 82 -19.34 11.14 -9.51
N GLN A 83 -18.76 11.67 -8.44
CA GLN A 83 -19.06 13.02 -7.98
C GLN A 83 -18.63 14.09 -8.99
N LEU A 84 -17.45 13.96 -9.63
CA LEU A 84 -17.04 14.86 -10.70
C LEU A 84 -18.00 14.82 -11.89
N VAL A 85 -18.46 13.64 -12.30
CA VAL A 85 -19.46 13.49 -13.38
C VAL A 85 -20.79 14.17 -13.01
N ALA A 86 -21.24 13.98 -11.76
CA ALA A 86 -22.45 14.64 -11.26
C ALA A 86 -22.29 16.17 -11.21
N LEU A 87 -21.15 16.68 -10.76
CA LEU A 87 -20.87 18.13 -10.74
C LEU A 87 -20.79 18.72 -12.14
N ALA A 88 -20.20 18.01 -13.11
CA ALA A 88 -20.11 18.44 -14.50
C ALA A 88 -21.49 18.56 -15.17
N SER A 89 -22.41 17.65 -14.85
CA SER A 89 -23.75 17.59 -15.46
C SER A 89 -24.79 18.45 -14.73
N ALA A 90 -24.78 18.47 -13.40
CA ALA A 90 -25.85 19.04 -12.58
C ALA A 90 -25.38 20.10 -11.57
N GLY A 91 -24.11 20.55 -11.61
CA GLY A 91 -23.61 21.61 -10.75
C GLY A 91 -24.40 22.91 -10.92
N GLN A 92 -24.75 23.58 -9.81
CA GLN A 92 -25.60 24.78 -9.83
C GLN A 92 -24.92 25.97 -10.54
N GLN A 93 -23.62 26.18 -10.29
CA GLN A 93 -22.86 27.27 -10.91
C GLN A 93 -22.17 26.79 -12.19
N GLU A 94 -22.15 27.64 -13.21
CA GLU A 94 -21.48 27.33 -14.49
C GLU A 94 -19.98 27.08 -14.29
N SER A 95 -19.34 27.86 -13.41
CA SER A 95 -17.94 27.70 -13.03
C SER A 95 -17.66 26.32 -12.42
N THR A 96 -18.56 25.79 -11.59
CA THR A 96 -18.46 24.45 -11.01
C THR A 96 -18.54 23.37 -12.09
N ARG A 97 -19.52 23.48 -13.02
CA ARG A 97 -19.64 22.53 -14.13
C ARG A 97 -18.40 22.56 -15.03
N LEU A 98 -17.93 23.76 -15.40
CA LEU A 98 -16.72 23.93 -16.19
C LEU A 98 -15.48 23.36 -15.50
N GLY A 99 -15.32 23.62 -14.20
CA GLY A 99 -14.21 23.10 -13.40
C GLY A 99 -14.21 21.57 -13.33
N ALA A 100 -15.36 20.96 -13.08
CA ALA A 100 -15.50 19.50 -13.05
C ALA A 100 -15.22 18.87 -14.44
N SER A 101 -15.78 19.45 -15.50
CA SER A 101 -15.53 18.99 -16.88
C SER A 101 -14.04 19.09 -17.25
N LYS A 102 -13.37 20.19 -16.91
CA LYS A 102 -11.92 20.33 -17.12
C LYS A 102 -11.13 19.28 -16.34
N ALA A 103 -11.45 19.07 -15.07
CA ALA A 103 -10.77 18.06 -14.26
C ALA A 103 -10.92 16.65 -14.85
N ILE A 104 -12.11 16.30 -15.33
CA ILE A 104 -12.36 15.01 -16.00
C ILE A 104 -11.45 14.85 -17.23
N LEU A 105 -11.38 15.87 -18.09
CA LEU A 105 -10.53 15.84 -19.28
C LEU A 105 -9.05 15.73 -18.91
N ASP A 106 -8.58 16.54 -17.96
CA ASP A 106 -7.19 16.55 -17.50
C ASP A 106 -6.77 15.18 -16.93
N TYR A 107 -7.61 14.57 -16.08
CA TYR A 107 -7.31 13.23 -15.53
C TYR A 107 -7.35 12.14 -16.60
N THR A 108 -8.25 12.24 -17.58
CA THR A 108 -8.33 11.28 -18.70
C THR A 108 -7.07 11.33 -19.55
N LEU A 109 -6.58 12.52 -19.88
CA LEU A 109 -5.35 12.70 -20.66
C LEU A 109 -4.13 12.17 -19.89
N ARG A 110 -4.01 12.48 -18.60
CA ARG A 110 -2.93 11.95 -17.75
C ARG A 110 -2.95 10.43 -17.62
N ALA A 111 -4.14 9.83 -17.49
CA ALA A 111 -4.27 8.37 -17.44
C ALA A 111 -3.78 7.75 -18.76
N LYS A 112 -4.15 8.34 -19.90
CA LYS A 112 -3.68 7.88 -21.22
C LYS A 112 -2.16 7.98 -21.37
N GLU A 113 -1.57 9.08 -20.91
CA GLU A 113 -0.11 9.26 -20.92
C GLU A 113 0.60 8.20 -20.06
N LEU A 114 0.07 7.89 -18.87
CA LEU A 114 0.61 6.85 -18.00
C LEU A 114 0.52 5.45 -18.63
N GLU A 115 -0.63 5.09 -19.22
CA GLU A 115 -0.80 3.82 -19.94
C GLU A 115 0.19 3.67 -21.10
N GLU A 116 0.43 4.75 -21.85
CA GLU A 116 1.42 4.75 -22.95
C GLU A 116 2.85 4.60 -22.45
N LEU A 117 3.18 5.23 -21.32
CA LEU A 117 4.48 5.06 -20.68
C LEU A 117 4.68 3.63 -20.16
N GLU A 118 3.68 3.06 -19.51
CA GLU A 118 3.70 1.66 -19.03
C GLU A 118 3.91 0.69 -20.20
N ALA A 119 3.15 0.83 -21.29
CA ALA A 119 3.30 -0.02 -22.48
C ALA A 119 4.70 0.08 -23.13
N ARG A 120 5.29 1.29 -23.10
CA ARG A 120 6.68 1.51 -23.57
C ARG A 120 7.70 0.86 -22.64
N ILE A 121 7.50 0.95 -21.33
CA ILE A 121 8.35 0.29 -20.32
C ILE A 121 8.32 -1.22 -20.52
N GLU A 122 7.14 -1.84 -20.61
CA GLU A 122 7.00 -3.28 -20.86
C GLU A 122 7.68 -3.74 -22.16
N THR A 123 7.64 -2.90 -23.20
CA THR A 123 8.33 -3.17 -24.47
C THR A 123 9.85 -3.15 -24.28
N LEU A 124 10.38 -2.19 -23.51
CA LEU A 124 11.80 -2.09 -23.19
C LEU A 124 12.27 -3.25 -22.30
N GLU A 125 11.51 -3.59 -21.26
CA GLU A 125 11.81 -4.70 -20.35
C GLU A 125 11.91 -6.02 -21.11
N ARG A 126 10.98 -6.30 -22.04
CA ARG A 126 11.04 -7.47 -22.92
C ARG A 126 12.26 -7.45 -23.84
N ALA A 127 12.59 -6.30 -24.42
CA ALA A 127 13.76 -6.17 -25.30
C ALA A 127 15.09 -6.37 -24.57
N ILE A 128 15.18 -5.99 -23.30
CA ILE A 128 16.37 -6.20 -22.46
C ILE A 128 16.46 -7.67 -22.03
N GLN A 129 15.36 -8.26 -21.55
CA GLN A 129 15.32 -9.69 -21.18
C GLN A 129 15.64 -10.60 -22.37
N GLY A 130 15.22 -10.23 -23.58
CA GLY A 130 15.56 -10.95 -24.81
C GLY A 130 17.02 -10.79 -25.26
N LYS A 131 17.79 -9.86 -24.69
CA LYS A 131 19.21 -9.62 -25.02
C LYS A 131 20.20 -10.28 -24.06
N GLU A 132 19.75 -10.85 -22.93
CA GLU A 132 20.63 -11.57 -21.98
C GLU A 132 20.95 -13.02 -22.34
N ILE A 133 20.68 -13.46 -23.58
CA ILE A 133 21.16 -14.75 -24.10
C ILE A 133 21.69 -14.56 -25.52
N ALA A 134 22.91 -14.03 -25.63
CA ALA A 134 23.81 -14.20 -26.78
C ALA A 134 25.26 -14.01 -26.33
#